data_AF-A0A1V2ESJ3-F1
#
_entry.id   AF-A0A1V2ESJ3-F1
#
_cell.length_a   1.000
_cell.length_b   1.000
_cell.length_c   1.000
_cell.angle_alpha   90.00
_cell.angle_beta   90.00
_cell.angle_gamma   90.00
#
_symmetry.space_group_name_H-M   'P 1'
#
loop_
_entity.id
_entity.type
_entity.pdbx_description
1 polymer ?
#
loop_
_entity_poly.entity_id
_entity_poly.type
_entity_poly.pdbx_seq_one_letter_code
_entity_poly.pdbx_strand_id
1 'polypeptide(L)' 'MTDERLPSTSTGAGCADLLRRVLNCLDGLAHAEDGPDAQSLSLVALHVQQAIDLIDPRHPLNS' A
#
# COMPACT_ATOMS: atom_id res chain seq x y z
N MET A 1 -33.75 -17.94 -4.55
CA MET A 1 -32.63 -17.46 -3.73
C MET A 1 -31.53 -17.05 -4.69
N THR A 2 -31.47 -15.76 -5.00
CA THR A 2 -30.41 -15.20 -5.85
C THR A 2 -29.21 -14.91 -4.95
N ASP A 3 -28.15 -15.68 -5.15
CA ASP A 3 -26.83 -15.50 -4.55
C ASP A 3 -26.24 -14.19 -5.09
N GLU A 4 -26.42 -13.09 -4.34
CA GLU A 4 -25.78 -11.81 -4.64
C GLU A 4 -24.30 -11.89 -4.26
N ARG A 5 -23.53 -12.53 -5.13
CA ARG A 5 -22.07 -12.52 -5.10
C ARG A 5 -21.59 -11.09 -5.39
N LEU A 6 -21.45 -10.29 -4.33
CA LEU A 6 -20.79 -8.99 -4.36
C LEU A 6 -19.46 -9.14 -5.13
N PRO A 7 -19.17 -8.27 -6.12
CA PRO A 7 -17.91 -8.33 -6.85
C PRO A 7 -16.75 -8.05 -5.88
N SER A 8 -16.11 -9.13 -5.42
CA SER A 8 -14.95 -9.10 -4.49
C SER A 8 -13.71 -8.44 -5.10
N THR A 9 -13.79 -8.00 -6.36
CA THR A 9 -12.74 -7.29 -7.10
C THR A 9 -12.64 -5.80 -6.75
N SER A 10 -13.65 -5.22 -6.08
CA SER A 10 -13.67 -3.78 -5.74
C SER A 10 -12.83 -3.44 -4.50
N THR A 11 -12.86 -4.29 -3.46
CA THR A 11 -12.26 -3.96 -2.15
C THR A 11 -10.73 -4.00 -2.18
N GLY A 12 -10.12 -4.99 -2.84
CA GLY A 12 -8.66 -5.13 -2.90
C GLY A 12 -7.97 -3.98 -3.64
N ALA A 13 -8.53 -3.58 -4.80
CA ALA A 13 -8.03 -2.44 -5.57
C ALA A 13 -8.20 -1.12 -4.81
N GLY A 14 -9.34 -0.92 -4.13
CA GLY A 14 -9.56 0.26 -3.28
C GLY A 14 -8.58 0.32 -2.10
N CYS A 15 -8.25 -0.82 -1.49
CA CYS A 15 -7.24 -0.89 -0.44
C CYS A 15 -5.84 -0.58 -0.97
N ALA A 16 -5.46 -1.10 -2.14
CA ALA A 16 -4.16 -0.79 -2.76
C ALA A 16 -4.01 0.70 -3.05
N ASP A 17 -5.06 1.36 -3.53
CA ASP A 17 -5.05 2.80 -3.80
C ASP A 17 -4.92 3.64 -2.52
N LEU A 18 -5.53 3.21 -1.41
CA LEU A 18 -5.34 3.85 -0.11
C LEU A 18 -3.89 3.68 0.39
N LEU A 19 -3.34 2.48 0.29
CA LEU A 19 -1.95 2.21 0.69
C LEU A 19 -0.95 3.00 -0.14
N ARG A 20 -1.18 3.18 -1.46
CA ARG A 20 -0.35 4.05 -2.31
C ARG A 20 -0.34 5.50 -1.84
N ARG A 21 -1.48 6.02 -1.37
CA ARG A 21 -1.55 7.37 -0.80
C ARG A 21 -0.74 7.46 0.49
N VAL A 22 -0.83 6.45 1.35
CA VAL A 22 -0.03 6.37 2.57
C VAL A 22 1.46 6.35 2.24
N LEU A 23 1.87 5.56 1.24
CA LEU A 23 3.26 5.49 0.79
C LEU A 23 3.80 6.86 0.34
N ASN A 24 3.05 7.57 -0.50
CA ASN A 24 3.41 8.93 -0.92
C ASN A 24 3.55 9.91 0.26
N CYS A 25 2.71 9.79 1.29
CA CYS A 25 2.82 10.62 2.49
C CYS A 25 4.09 10.29 3.28
N LEU A 26 4.43 9.01 3.42
CA LEU A 26 5.63 8.56 4.13
C LEU A 26 6.89 9.02 3.43
N ASP A 27 6.94 8.94 2.09
CA ASP A 27 8.07 9.44 1.31
C ASP A 27 8.25 10.95 1.49
N GLY A 28 7.15 11.72 1.46
CA GLY A 28 7.19 13.17 1.70
C GLY A 28 7.69 13.53 3.10
N LEU A 29 7.29 12.77 4.12
CA LEU A 29 7.75 12.97 5.50
C LEU A 29 9.21 12.58 5.68
N ALA A 30 9.64 11.47 5.08
CA ALA A 30 11.03 11.01 5.16
C ALA A 30 12.02 11.98 4.48
N HIS A 31 11.57 12.71 3.45
CA HIS A 31 12.38 13.77 2.82
C HIS A 31 12.40 15.08 3.62
N ALA A 32 11.44 15.30 4.51
CA ALA A 32 11.35 16.49 5.34
C ALA A 32 12.14 16.36 6.65
N GLU A 33 12.41 15.12 7.10
CA GLU A 33 13.05 14.84 8.37
C GLU A 33 14.43 14.20 8.16
N ASP A 34 15.50 14.88 8.59
CA ASP A 34 16.84 14.28 8.70
C ASP A 34 17.04 13.79 10.14
N GLY A 35 16.72 12.53 10.42
CA GLY A 35 16.79 11.99 11.79
C GLY A 35 16.46 10.51 11.93
N PRO A 36 16.51 9.96 13.17
CA PRO A 36 16.11 8.57 13.46
C PRO A 36 14.67 8.25 13.04
N ASP A 37 13.83 9.28 12.91
CA ASP A 37 12.46 9.18 12.43
C ASP A 37 12.40 8.88 10.92
N ALA A 38 13.39 9.32 10.13
CA ALA A 38 13.49 8.99 8.70
C ALA A 38 13.72 7.50 8.45
N GLN A 39 14.52 6.83 9.30
CA GLN A 39 14.72 5.38 9.21
C GLN A 39 13.43 4.62 9.57
N SER A 40 12.71 5.10 10.59
CA SER A 40 11.42 4.52 10.99
C SER A 40 10.38 4.69 9.88
N LEU A 41 10.29 5.88 9.27
CA LEU A 41 9.43 6.16 8.13
C LEU A 41 9.77 5.29 6.91
N SER A 42 11.06 5.07 6.65
CA SER A 42 11.51 4.17 5.57
C SER A 42 11.09 2.72 5.82
N LEU A 43 11.15 2.25 7.07
CA LEU A 43 10.70 0.90 7.43
C LEU A 43 9.18 0.74 7.27
N VAL A 44 8.42 1.76 7.68
CA VAL A 44 6.96 1.77 7.48
C VAL A 44 6.62 1.77 5.99
N ALA A 45 7.32 2.58 5.18
CA ALA A 45 7.13 2.62 3.73
C ALA A 45 7.37 1.25 3.08
N LEU A 46 8.41 0.54 3.49
CA LEU A 46 8.70 -0.83 3.03
C LEU A 46 7.53 -1.79 3.32
N HIS A 47 6.98 -1.76 4.54
CA HIS A 47 5.86 -2.63 4.90
C HIS A 47 4.57 -2.27 4.15
N VAL A 48 4.33 -1.00 3.88
CA VAL A 48 3.19 -0.55 3.05
C VAL A 48 3.34 -1.05 1.62
N GLN A 49 4.54 -1.00 1.05
CA GLN A 49 4.80 -1.54 -0.29
C GLN A 49 4.55 -3.06 -0.34
N GLN A 50 5.06 -3.82 0.63
CA GLN A 50 4.80 -5.26 0.72
C GLN A 50 3.29 -5.58 0.81
N ALA A 51 2.52 -4.77 1.56
CA ALA A 51 1.08 -4.95 1.65
C ALA A 51 0.37 -4.68 0.31
N ILE A 52 0.81 -3.67 -0.45
CA ILE A 52 0.31 -3.40 -1.81
C ILE A 52 0.58 -4.59 -2.72
N ASP A 53 1.78 -5.14 -2.69
CA ASP A 53 2.18 -6.24 -3.58
C ASP A 53 1.37 -7.53 -3.31
N LEU A 54 0.90 -7.73 -2.08
CA LEU A 54 0.07 -8.87 -1.71
C LEU A 54 -1.39 -8.73 -2.15
N ILE A 55 -1.92 -7.50 -2.23
CA ILE A 55 -3.36 -7.26 -2.44
C ILE A 55 -3.68 -6.68 -3.82
N ASP A 56 -2.70 -6.10 -4.52
CA ASP A 56 -2.88 -5.57 -5.86
C ASP A 56 -2.49 -6.60 -6.92
N PRO A 57 -3.47 -7.21 -7.61
CA PRO A 57 -3.19 -8.16 -8.69
C PRO A 57 -2.47 -7.55 -9.90
N ARG A 58 -2.28 -6.23 -9.94
CA ARG A 58 -1.54 -5.51 -10.99
C ARG A 58 -0.03 -5.46 -10.74
N HIS A 59 0.45 -5.83 -9.55
CA HIS A 59 1.86 -5.86 -9.21
C HIS A 59 2.31 -7.32 -9.03
N PRO A 60 2.68 -8.03 -10.11
CA PRO A 60 3.19 -9.39 -9.96
C PRO A 60 4.50 -9.33 -9.14
N LEU A 61 4.57 -10.12 -8.07
CA LEU A 61 5.73 -10.31 -7.17
C LEU A 61 7.00 -10.86 -7.87
N ASN A 62 7.00 -10.91 -9.20
CA ASN A 62 7.92 -11.65 -10.03
C ASN A 62 8.07 -10.91 -11.37
N SER A 63 9.09 -10.05 -11.45
CA SER A 63 9.72 -9.59 -12.70
C SER A 63 11.22 -9.49 -12.50
#